data_AF-A0A7C9PEM1-F1
#
_entry.id   AF-A0A7C9PEM1-F1
#
_cell.length_a   1.000
_cell.length_b   1.000
_cell.length_c   1.000
_cell.angle_alpha   90.00
_cell.angle_beta   90.00
_cell.angle_gamma   90.00
#
_symmetry.space_group_name_H-M   'P 1'
#
loop_
_entity.id
_entity.type
_entity.pdbx_description
1 polymer ?
#
loop_
_entity_poly.entity_id
_entity_poly.type
_entity_poly.pdbx_seq_one_letter_code
_entity_poly.pdbx_strand_id
1 'polypeptide(L)'
;MTATITLIAKTHRHACLAGMTGHDARAYDDRIGEYVEYLRDELAKDGITLEVNEQDIAMVVSYRVEADDYEAEQAAHEAYQSVRGFWDWY
;
A
#
# COMPACT_ATOMS: atom_id res chain seq x y z
N MET A 1 -1.99 11.57 17.36
CA MET A 1 -2.54 11.50 16.00
C MET A 1 -2.51 10.04 15.61
N THR A 2 -3.66 9.45 15.30
CA THR A 2 -3.73 8.06 14.85
C THR A 2 -4.30 8.03 13.44
N ALA A 3 -3.58 7.37 12.55
CA ALA A 3 -3.99 7.16 11.16
C ALA A 3 -3.77 5.69 10.79
N THR A 4 -4.72 5.15 10.03
CA THR A 4 -4.68 3.80 9.48
C THR A 4 -4.74 3.88 7.97
N ILE A 5 -3.81 3.23 7.31
CA ILE A 5 -3.81 3.04 5.87
C ILE A 5 -4.32 1.63 5.59
N THR A 6 -5.32 1.51 4.73
CA THR A 6 -5.74 0.20 4.21
C THR A 6 -5.28 0.06 2.77
N LEU A 7 -4.38 -0.88 2.51
CA LEU A 7 -3.97 -1.26 1.16
C LEU A 7 -5.04 -2.16 0.52
N ILE A 8 -5.47 -1.84 -0.69
CA ILE A 8 -6.46 -2.64 -1.43
C ILE A 8 -5.71 -3.59 -2.35
N ALA A 9 -5.50 -4.82 -1.90
CA ALA A 9 -4.53 -5.75 -2.50
C ALA A 9 -4.78 -5.97 -4.00
N LYS A 10 -6.04 -6.14 -4.40
CA LYS A 10 -6.41 -6.38 -5.80
C LYS A 10 -6.15 -5.15 -6.70
N THR A 11 -6.54 -3.94 -6.25
CA THR A 11 -6.33 -2.71 -7.02
C THR A 11 -4.84 -2.35 -7.06
N HIS A 12 -4.11 -2.55 -5.97
CA HIS A 12 -2.65 -2.39 -5.94
C HIS A 12 -1.97 -3.33 -6.95
N ARG A 13 -2.35 -4.62 -6.96
CA ARG A 13 -1.85 -5.59 -7.95
C ARG A 13 -2.14 -5.14 -9.39
N HIS A 14 -3.36 -4.70 -9.67
CA HIS A 14 -3.72 -4.20 -11.00
C HIS A 14 -2.89 -2.99 -11.40
N ALA A 15 -2.66 -2.05 -10.48
CA ALA A 15 -1.86 -0.86 -10.73
C ALA A 15 -0.38 -1.23 -10.99
N CYS A 16 0.21 -2.11 -10.17
CA CYS A 16 1.59 -2.57 -10.35
C CYS A 16 1.81 -3.33 -11.67
N LEU A 17 0.80 -4.06 -12.13
CA LEU A 17 0.90 -4.89 -13.34
C LEU A 17 0.38 -4.20 -14.62
N ALA A 18 -0.07 -2.94 -14.52
CA ALA A 18 -0.54 -2.20 -15.67
C ALA A 18 0.59 -1.99 -16.70
N GLY A 19 0.46 -2.59 -17.87
CA GLY A 19 1.48 -2.53 -18.93
C GLY A 19 2.66 -3.49 -18.77
N MET A 20 2.61 -4.40 -17.79
CA MET A 20 3.66 -5.39 -17.51
C MET A 20 3.40 -6.74 -18.20
N THR A 21 4.40 -7.62 -18.18
CA THR A 21 4.33 -8.96 -18.80
C THR A 21 3.86 -10.04 -17.81
N GLY A 22 3.60 -11.25 -18.30
CA GLY A 22 3.21 -12.39 -17.45
C GLY A 22 4.31 -12.84 -16.46
N HIS A 23 5.58 -12.54 -16.72
CA HIS A 23 6.67 -12.82 -15.79
C HIS A 23 6.58 -11.92 -14.54
N ASP A 24 6.22 -10.66 -14.75
CA ASP A 24 6.10 -9.65 -13.70
C ASP A 24 4.93 -9.96 -12.75
N ALA A 25 3.85 -10.54 -13.26
CA ALA A 25 2.74 -10.99 -12.43
C ALA A 25 3.18 -12.03 -11.38
N ARG A 26 4.04 -12.97 -11.77
CA ARG A 26 4.56 -13.99 -10.84
C ARG A 26 5.51 -13.38 -9.82
N ALA A 27 6.42 -12.51 -10.25
CA ALA A 27 7.33 -11.82 -9.35
C ALA A 27 6.56 -10.99 -8.31
N TYR A 28 5.49 -10.31 -8.73
CA TYR A 28 4.60 -9.61 -7.82
C TYR A 28 3.95 -10.56 -6.80
N ASP A 29 3.29 -11.63 -7.28
CA ASP A 29 2.55 -12.55 -6.41
C ASP A 29 3.46 -13.27 -5.39
N ASP A 30 4.70 -13.59 -5.78
CA ASP A 30 5.67 -14.27 -4.92
C ASP A 30 6.24 -13.33 -3.83
N ARG A 31 6.19 -12.01 -4.02
CA ARG A 31 6.92 -11.03 -3.17
C ARG A 31 6.01 -10.00 -2.48
N ILE A 32 4.73 -9.92 -2.85
CA ILE A 32 3.79 -8.96 -2.26
C ILE A 32 3.66 -9.08 -0.74
N GLY A 33 3.77 -10.30 -0.19
CA GLY A 33 3.77 -10.50 1.26
C GLY A 33 4.94 -9.80 1.96
N GLU A 34 6.16 -9.98 1.43
CA GLU A 34 7.37 -9.31 1.94
C GLU A 34 7.29 -7.79 1.81
N TYR A 35 6.71 -7.29 0.72
CA TYR A 35 6.49 -5.85 0.52
C TYR A 35 5.50 -5.27 1.53
N VAL A 36 4.43 -5.98 1.86
CA VAL A 36 3.46 -5.55 2.89
C VAL A 36 4.13 -5.44 4.26
N GLU A 37 5.00 -6.38 4.63
CA GLU A 37 5.75 -6.27 5.89
C GLU A 37 6.71 -5.07 5.87
N TYR A 38 7.40 -4.85 4.75
CA TYR A 38 8.22 -3.64 4.56
C TYR A 38 7.39 -2.35 4.74
N LEU A 39 6.19 -2.27 4.15
CA LEU A 39 5.31 -1.12 4.31
C LEU A 39 4.87 -0.94 5.76
N ARG A 40 4.56 -2.02 6.48
CA ARG A 40 4.24 -1.97 7.92
C ARG A 40 5.40 -1.39 8.71
N ASP A 41 6.61 -1.87 8.46
CA ASP A 41 7.81 -1.42 9.17
C ASP A 41 8.13 0.05 8.89
N GLU A 42 7.99 0.52 7.65
CA GLU A 42 8.21 1.92 7.32
C GLU A 42 7.13 2.83 7.93
N LEU A 43 5.85 2.51 7.76
CA LEU A 43 4.75 3.33 8.28
C LEU A 43 4.69 3.35 9.81
N ALA A 44 5.11 2.26 10.47
CA ALA A 44 5.18 2.21 11.92
C ALA A 44 6.18 3.23 12.50
N LYS A 45 7.21 3.64 11.75
CA LYS A 45 8.17 4.68 12.18
C LYS A 45 7.48 6.04 12.40
N ASP A 46 6.43 6.30 11.63
CA ASP A 46 5.60 7.50 11.72
C ASP A 46 4.34 7.30 12.58
N GLY A 47 4.22 6.14 13.25
CA GLY A 47 3.07 5.82 14.09
C GLY A 47 1.78 5.51 13.30
N ILE A 48 1.90 5.17 12.02
CA ILE A 48 0.78 4.85 11.13
C ILE A 48 0.59 3.34 11.08
N THR A 49 -0.66 2.89 11.19
CA THR A 49 -0.99 1.45 11.08
C THR A 49 -1.31 1.09 9.63
N LEU A 50 -0.82 -0.07 9.16
CA LEU A 50 -1.17 -0.62 7.84
C LEU A 50 -2.04 -1.87 7.95
N GLU A 51 -3.20 -1.81 7.32
CA GLU A 51 -4.10 -2.93 7.08
C GLU A 51 -4.08 -3.34 5.61
N VAL A 52 -4.43 -4.59 5.34
CA VAL A 52 -4.60 -5.10 3.98
C VAL A 52 -6.03 -5.57 3.79
N ASN A 53 -6.68 -5.03 2.77
CA ASN A 53 -7.99 -5.48 2.34
C ASN A 53 -7.84 -6.37 1.10
N GLU A 54 -8.13 -7.65 1.30
CA GLU A 54 -8.11 -8.69 0.26
C GLU A 54 -9.46 -8.85 -0.45
N GLN A 55 -10.50 -8.16 0.00
CA GLN A 55 -11.82 -8.25 -0.62
C GLN A 55 -11.82 -7.66 -2.02
N ASP A 56 -12.63 -8.28 -2.89
CA ASP A 56 -12.87 -7.79 -4.24
C ASP A 56 -13.86 -6.63 -4.23
N ILE A 57 -13.36 -5.47 -3.79
CA ILE A 57 -14.09 -4.22 -3.84
C ILE A 57 -13.68 -3.47 -5.10
N ALA A 58 -14.68 -3.08 -5.90
CA ALA A 58 -14.51 -2.26 -7.09
C ALA A 58 -14.13 -0.83 -6.68
N MET A 59 -12.88 -0.64 -6.28
CA MET A 59 -12.31 0.66 -5.93
C MET A 59 -11.29 1.07 -6.97
N VAL A 60 -11.35 2.34 -7.35
CA VAL A 60 -10.42 2.98 -8.29
C VAL A 60 -9.06 3.27 -7.63
N VAL A 61 -9.01 3.24 -6.29
CA VAL A 61 -7.82 3.57 -5.49
C VAL A 61 -7.13 2.33 -4.96
N SER A 62 -5.79 2.36 -4.93
CA SER A 62 -4.96 1.27 -4.41
C SER A 62 -4.85 1.25 -2.89
N TYR A 63 -5.23 2.33 -2.20
CA TYR A 63 -5.27 2.42 -0.74
C TYR A 63 -6.30 3.47 -0.28
N ARG A 64 -6.64 3.46 1.01
CA ARG A 64 -7.42 4.49 1.70
C ARG A 64 -6.75 4.87 3.02
N VAL A 65 -7.08 6.05 3.53
CA VAL A 65 -6.61 6.54 4.82
C VAL A 65 -7.82 6.80 5.72
N GLU A 66 -7.75 6.37 6.97
CA GLU A 66 -8.71 6.67 8.03
C GLU A 66 -7.94 7.32 9.18
N ALA A 67 -8.28 8.57 9.52
CA ALA A 67 -7.58 9.36 10.53
C ALA A 67 -8.55 10.23 11.34
N ASP A 68 -8.13 10.65 12.53
CA ASP A 68 -8.98 11.45 13.44
C ASP A 68 -9.14 12.91 12.99
N ASP A 69 -8.17 13.43 12.24
CA ASP A 69 -8.13 14.80 11.76
C ASP A 69 -7.41 14.91 10.41
N TYR A 70 -7.55 16.07 9.76
CA TYR A 70 -7.00 16.35 8.43
C TYR A 70 -5.46 16.38 8.39
N GLU A 71 -4.81 16.79 9.48
CA GLU A 71 -3.36 16.86 9.56
C GLU A 71 -2.77 15.44 9.61
N ALA A 72 -3.36 14.55 10.40
CA ALA A 72 -3.04 13.13 10.45
C ALA A 72 -3.32 12.42 9.11
N GLU A 73 -4.41 12.78 8.43
CA GLU A 73 -4.72 12.25 7.09
C GLU A 73 -3.65 12.65 6.06
N GLN A 74 -3.27 13.93 6.02
CA GLN A 74 -2.21 14.42 5.13
C GLN A 74 -0.87 13.76 5.44
N ALA A 75 -0.47 13.72 6.71
CA ALA A 75 0.77 13.09 7.13
C ALA A 75 0.83 11.61 6.71
N ALA A 76 -0.30 10.89 6.80
CA ALA A 76 -0.37 9.50 6.35
C ALA A 76 -0.24 9.34 4.84
N HIS A 77 -0.84 10.24 4.06
CA HIS A 77 -0.63 10.28 2.60
C HIS A 77 0.82 10.56 2.23
N GLU A 78 1.45 11.54 2.87
CA GLU A 78 2.85 11.90 2.63
C GLU A 78 3.79 10.75 3.00
N ALA A 79 3.59 10.13 4.17
CA ALA A 79 4.36 8.98 4.61
C ALA A 79 4.25 7.82 3.59
N TYR A 80 3.04 7.46 3.17
CA TYR A 80 2.84 6.39 2.19
C TYR A 80 3.40 6.71 0.80
N GLN A 81 3.46 7.99 0.41
CA GLN A 81 4.09 8.39 -0.85
C GLN A 81 5.62 8.42 -0.76
N SER A 82 6.17 8.54 0.45
CA SER A 82 7.62 8.59 0.67
C SER A 82 8.28 7.21 0.64
N VAL A 83 7.53 6.14 0.92
CA VAL A 83 8.06 4.77 0.84
C VAL A 83 8.30 4.38 -0.62
N ARG A 84 9.33 3.56 -0.86
CA ARG A 84 9.56 2.99 -2.19
C ARG A 84 8.35 2.18 -2.65
N GLY A 85 7.92 2.41 -3.90
CA GLY A 85 6.92 1.57 -4.55
C GLY A 85 7.42 0.14 -4.76
N PHE A 86 6.50 -0.80 -5.00
CA PHE A 86 6.80 -2.24 -5.10
C PHE A 86 8.00 -2.55 -6.03
N TRP A 87 8.02 -1.99 -7.23
CA TRP A 87 9.08 -2.25 -8.22
C TRP A 87 10.41 -1.56 -7.93
N ASP A 88 10.42 -0.49 -7.14
CA ASP A 88 11.65 0.18 -6.69
C ASP A 88 12.25 -0.48 -5.43
N TRP A 89 11.42 -1.26 -4.73
CA TRP A 89 11.82 -2.06 -3.57
C TRP A 89 12.29 -3.46 -3.95
N TYR A 90 11.61 -4.12 -4.91
CA TYR A 90 11.90 -5.47 -5.42
C TYR A 90 13.23 -5.55 -6.16
#